data_AF-A0A286TY55-F1
#
_entry.id   AF-A0A286TY55-F1
#
_cell.length_a   1.000
_cell.length_b   1.000
_cell.length_c   1.000
_cell.angle_alpha   90.00
_cell.angle_beta   90.00
_cell.angle_gamma   90.00
#
_symmetry.space_group_name_H-M   'P 1'
#
loop_
_entity.id
_entity.type
_entity.pdbx_description
1 polymer ?
#
loop_
_entity_poly.entity_id
_entity_poly.type
_entity_poly.pdbx_seq_one_letter_code
_entity_poly.pdbx_strand_id
1 'polypeptide(L)'
;MLNNIFRKLIIPTIALFVFVVLSFLNSSISKVQAVDYIKKPSETHHQSFEPYENRIVIPDPKPTGVTVRVKEVTTYEVVVDESKVATNNVTMADLDLIELKDKKEVNFHQVDCYFYAKVKQTQSKSTDYISSTRWREGEQFWLSDGGKYVEWEPWSEWYTGNKW
;
A
#
# COMPACT_ATOMS: atom_id res chain seq x y z
N MET A 1 1.97 10.92 -57.05
CA MET A 1 2.17 11.42 -55.67
C MET A 1 1.42 10.62 -54.58
N LEU A 2 0.34 9.89 -54.88
CA LEU A 2 -0.48 9.18 -53.88
C LEU A 2 0.25 7.99 -53.20
N ASN A 3 1.08 7.24 -53.92
CA ASN A 3 1.70 5.99 -53.44
C ASN A 3 2.71 6.18 -52.30
N ASN A 4 3.34 7.36 -52.19
CA ASN A 4 4.32 7.66 -51.14
C ASN A 4 3.67 8.09 -49.82
N ILE A 5 2.44 8.62 -49.86
CA ILE A 5 1.70 9.06 -48.67
C ILE A 5 1.12 7.84 -47.96
N PHE A 6 0.55 6.89 -48.70
CA PHE A 6 0.08 5.62 -48.13
C PHE A 6 1.23 4.82 -47.50
N ARG A 7 2.39 4.68 -48.17
CA ARG A 7 3.58 4.05 -47.56
C ARG A 7 4.05 4.76 -46.27
N LYS A 8 4.04 6.09 -46.24
CA LYS A 8 4.47 6.87 -45.06
C LYS A 8 3.49 6.78 -43.87
N LEU A 9 2.20 6.51 -44.10
CA LEU A 9 1.22 6.32 -43.03
C LEU A 9 1.11 4.87 -42.55
N ILE A 10 1.32 3.89 -43.44
CA ILE A 10 1.18 2.46 -43.13
C ILE A 10 2.33 1.97 -42.23
N ILE A 11 3.55 2.46 -42.43
CA ILE A 11 4.72 2.07 -41.63
C ILE A 11 4.57 2.43 -40.14
N PRO A 12 4.21 3.68 -39.75
CA PRO A 12 4.06 4.04 -38.34
C PRO A 12 2.85 3.38 -37.68
N THR A 13 1.76 3.13 -38.41
CA THR A 13 0.58 2.44 -37.86
C THR A 13 0.84 0.96 -37.62
N ILE A 14 1.56 0.27 -38.50
CA ILE A 14 2.00 -1.12 -38.27
C ILE A 14 2.99 -1.18 -37.10
N ALA A 15 3.94 -0.24 -37.02
CA ALA A 15 4.89 -0.19 -35.91
C ALA A 15 4.20 0.04 -34.56
N LEU A 16 3.21 0.94 -34.50
CA LEU A 16 2.41 1.18 -33.29
C LEU A 16 1.60 -0.07 -32.91
N PHE A 17 0.98 -0.75 -33.89
CA PHE A 17 0.21 -1.96 -33.65
C PHE A 17 1.09 -3.12 -33.13
N VAL A 18 2.29 -3.29 -33.71
CA VAL A 18 3.28 -4.26 -33.24
C VAL A 18 3.74 -3.93 -31.82
N PHE A 19 4.00 -2.66 -31.50
CA PHE A 19 4.39 -2.24 -30.16
C PHE A 19 3.29 -2.51 -29.12
N VAL A 20 2.04 -2.24 -29.47
CA VAL A 20 0.88 -2.52 -28.61
C VAL A 20 0.72 -4.03 -28.38
N VAL A 21 0.81 -4.86 -29.41
CA VAL A 21 0.72 -6.33 -29.27
C VAL A 21 1.88 -6.91 -28.45
N LEU A 22 3.11 -6.42 -28.63
CA LEU A 22 4.27 -6.80 -27.80
C LEU A 22 4.11 -6.38 -26.33
N SER A 23 3.45 -5.25 -26.07
CA SER A 23 3.13 -4.80 -24.72
C SER A 23 2.15 -5.75 -24.02
N PHE A 24 1.17 -6.28 -24.76
CA PHE A 24 0.23 -7.27 -24.23
C PHE A 24 0.85 -8.66 -24.06
N LEU A 25 1.79 -9.08 -24.91
CA LEU A 25 2.48 -10.36 -24.76
C LEU A 25 3.43 -10.40 -23.56
N ASN A 26 4.06 -9.28 -23.19
CA ASN A 26 4.86 -9.21 -21.97
C ASN A 26 4.02 -9.21 -20.67
N SER A 27 2.69 -9.08 -20.78
CA SER A 27 1.79 -9.17 -19.63
C SER A 27 1.37 -10.61 -19.28
N SER A 28 1.90 -11.62 -19.99
CA SER A 28 1.67 -13.03 -19.67
C SER A 28 2.30 -13.39 -18.32
N ILE A 29 1.51 -13.18 -17.26
CA ILE A 29 1.27 -14.06 -16.13
C ILE A 29 2.54 -14.80 -15.68
N SER A 30 3.35 -14.11 -14.89
CA SER A 30 4.20 -14.80 -13.93
C SER A 30 3.28 -15.51 -12.93
N LYS A 31 2.85 -16.74 -13.22
CA LYS A 31 2.34 -17.64 -12.17
C LYS A 31 3.49 -17.86 -11.22
N VAL A 32 3.51 -17.16 -10.08
CA VAL A 32 4.31 -17.59 -8.95
C VAL A 32 3.64 -18.87 -8.48
N GLN A 33 4.22 -20.01 -8.88
CA GLN A 33 3.98 -21.24 -8.17
C GLN A 33 4.41 -20.99 -6.73
N ALA A 34 3.52 -21.31 -5.79
CA ALA A 34 3.91 -21.56 -4.42
C ALA A 34 4.91 -22.72 -4.46
N VAL A 35 6.20 -22.41 -4.59
CA VAL A 35 7.24 -23.37 -4.29
C VAL A 35 7.01 -23.71 -2.81
N ASP A 36 6.72 -24.97 -2.56
CA ASP A 36 6.40 -25.50 -1.24
C ASP A 36 7.67 -25.44 -0.38
N TYR A 37 8.03 -24.23 0.08
CA TYR A 37 9.09 -24.00 1.05
C TYR A 37 8.58 -24.38 2.43
N ILE A 38 8.08 -25.60 2.61
CA ILE A 38 8.21 -26.25 3.91
C ILE A 38 9.69 -26.65 4.02
N LYS A 39 10.57 -25.65 4.11
CA LYS A 39 11.79 -25.83 4.90
C LYS A 39 11.28 -26.31 6.24
N LYS A 40 11.76 -27.46 6.70
CA LYS A 40 11.53 -27.95 8.06
C LYS A 40 11.58 -26.71 8.98
N PRO A 41 10.50 -26.41 9.73
CA PRO A 41 10.49 -25.23 10.58
C PRO A 41 11.75 -25.27 11.47
N SER A 42 12.33 -24.11 11.78
CA SER A 42 13.51 -24.04 12.64
C SER A 42 13.26 -24.85 13.91
N GLU A 43 14.29 -25.51 14.45
CA GLU A 43 14.18 -26.42 15.61
C GLU A 43 13.55 -25.77 16.87
N THR A 44 13.35 -24.45 16.85
CA THR A 44 12.65 -23.65 17.86
C THR A 44 11.13 -23.68 17.78
N HIS A 45 10.54 -24.21 16.70
CA HIS A 45 9.11 -24.45 16.63
C HIS A 45 8.80 -25.74 17.39
N HIS A 46 8.34 -25.61 18.64
CA HIS A 46 7.76 -26.71 19.40
C HIS A 46 6.54 -27.27 18.64
N GLN A 47 6.74 -28.35 17.89
CA GLN A 47 5.69 -29.36 17.82
C GLN A 47 5.68 -29.99 19.21
N SER A 48 4.65 -29.70 20.00
CA SER A 48 4.54 -30.34 21.31
C SER A 48 4.41 -31.85 21.10
N PHE A 49 5.49 -32.57 21.40
CA PHE A 49 5.54 -34.03 21.39
C PHE A 49 5.11 -34.63 22.74
N GLU A 50 4.54 -33.83 23.64
CA GLU A 50 3.94 -34.36 24.85
C GLU A 50 2.63 -35.08 24.48
N PRO A 51 2.41 -36.33 24.93
CA PRO A 51 1.16 -37.02 24.72
C PRO A 51 0.07 -36.33 25.54
N TYR A 52 -0.64 -35.38 24.93
CA TYR A 52 -1.84 -34.82 25.54
C TYR A 52 -2.88 -35.93 25.66
N GLU A 53 -3.47 -36.09 26.86
CA GLU A 53 -4.56 -37.05 27.10
C GLU A 53 -5.73 -36.84 26.13
N ASN A 54 -5.96 -35.59 25.71
CA ASN A 54 -6.88 -35.23 24.63
C ASN A 54 -6.14 -35.17 23.29
N ARG A 55 -6.38 -36.16 22.42
CA ARG A 55 -5.89 -36.15 21.04
C ARG A 55 -6.44 -34.92 20.32
N ILE A 56 -5.55 -34.01 19.90
CA ILE A 56 -5.91 -32.95 18.96
C ILE A 56 -6.33 -33.63 17.66
N VAL A 57 -7.62 -33.55 17.32
CA VAL A 57 -8.14 -34.11 16.07
C VAL A 57 -7.66 -33.20 14.94
N ILE A 58 -6.69 -33.69 14.17
CA ILE A 58 -6.26 -33.02 12.94
C ILE A 58 -7.37 -33.27 11.90
N PRO A 59 -7.98 -32.23 11.33
CA PRO A 59 -9.00 -32.41 10.29
C PRO A 59 -8.39 -33.11 9.07
N ASP A 60 -9.10 -34.15 8.60
CA ASP A 60 -8.78 -34.94 7.40
C ASP A 60 -9.89 -34.69 6.36
N PRO A 61 -9.58 -34.25 5.13
CA PRO A 61 -8.25 -34.10 4.53
C PRO A 61 -7.45 -32.91 5.07
N LYS A 62 -6.12 -33.10 5.12
CA LYS A 62 -5.16 -32.03 5.37
C LYS A 62 -5.39 -30.88 4.37
N PRO A 63 -5.49 -29.61 4.83
CA PRO A 63 -5.66 -28.49 3.92
C PRO A 63 -4.43 -28.33 3.02
N THR A 64 -4.68 -28.00 1.74
CA THR A 64 -3.63 -27.64 0.77
C THR A 64 -3.56 -26.11 0.68
N GLY A 65 -2.36 -25.54 0.87
CA GLY A 65 -2.14 -24.10 0.77
C GLY A 65 -1.77 -23.66 -0.66
N VAL A 66 -2.17 -22.45 -1.04
CA VAL A 66 -1.73 -21.78 -2.27
C VAL A 66 -1.24 -20.38 -1.89
N THR A 67 -0.10 -19.95 -2.43
CA THR A 67 0.41 -18.59 -2.25
C THR A 67 -0.36 -17.62 -3.13
N VAL A 68 -0.87 -16.55 -2.53
CA VAL A 68 -1.55 -15.45 -3.23
C VAL A 68 -0.70 -14.21 -3.11
N ARG A 69 -0.48 -13.51 -4.23
CA ARG A 69 0.21 -12.21 -4.21
C ARG A 69 -0.74 -11.15 -3.68
N VAL A 70 -0.26 -10.35 -2.74
CA VAL A 70 -0.99 -9.20 -2.18
C VAL A 70 -0.24 -7.93 -2.54
N LYS A 71 -0.90 -7.01 -3.24
CA LYS A 71 -0.43 -5.66 -3.48
C LYS A 71 -1.14 -4.71 -2.50
N GLU A 72 -0.35 -3.99 -1.73
CA GLU A 72 -0.82 -2.97 -0.81
C GLU A 72 -0.37 -1.59 -1.30
N VAL A 73 -1.29 -0.63 -1.30
CA VAL A 73 -1.03 0.77 -1.65
C VAL A 73 -1.61 1.65 -0.55
N THR A 74 -0.80 2.58 -0.06
CA THR A 74 -1.20 3.55 0.97
C THR A 74 -1.05 4.95 0.40
N THR A 75 -2.11 5.75 0.49
CA THR A 75 -2.17 7.13 0.00
C THR A 75 -2.47 8.07 1.16
N TYR A 76 -1.78 9.22 1.19
CA TYR A 76 -1.92 10.24 2.21
C TYR A 76 -2.33 11.57 1.59
N GLU A 77 -3.28 12.24 2.21
CA GLU A 77 -3.59 13.64 1.98
C GLU A 77 -2.95 14.43 3.13
N VAL A 78 -1.88 15.16 2.83
CA VAL A 78 -1.09 15.90 3.83
C VAL A 78 -1.13 17.39 3.55
N VAL A 79 -1.05 18.20 4.60
CA VAL A 79 -0.95 19.65 4.46
C VAL A 79 0.51 20.07 4.53
N VAL A 80 0.93 20.84 3.52
CA VAL A 80 2.25 21.44 3.39
C VAL A 80 2.12 22.96 3.28
N ASP A 81 3.21 23.66 3.56
CA ASP A 81 3.25 25.12 3.49
C ASP A 81 3.04 25.63 2.05
N GLU A 82 2.06 26.51 1.86
CA GLU A 82 1.70 27.09 0.56
C GLU A 82 2.90 27.76 -0.12
N SER A 83 3.78 28.41 0.65
CA SER A 83 4.97 29.09 0.13
C SER A 83 5.97 28.10 -0.49
N LYS A 84 6.08 26.89 0.08
CA LYS A 84 6.92 25.82 -0.46
C LYS A 84 6.32 25.19 -1.72
N VAL A 85 4.99 25.08 -1.78
CA VAL A 85 4.30 24.62 -2.99
C VAL A 85 4.47 25.62 -4.13
N ALA A 86 4.26 26.91 -3.86
CA ALA A 86 4.41 27.97 -4.85
C ALA A 86 5.84 28.07 -5.42
N THR A 87 6.84 27.71 -4.62
CA THR A 87 8.26 27.70 -5.02
C THR A 87 8.76 26.34 -5.52
N ASN A 88 7.87 25.33 -5.61
CA ASN A 88 8.21 23.95 -5.96
C ASN A 88 9.38 23.37 -5.14
N ASN A 89 9.40 23.69 -3.84
CA ASN A 89 10.46 23.32 -2.90
C ASN A 89 9.94 22.39 -1.78
N VAL A 90 8.95 21.56 -2.10
CA VAL A 90 8.42 20.55 -1.17
C VAL A 90 9.44 19.42 -1.06
N THR A 91 9.87 19.14 0.17
CA THR A 91 10.86 18.07 0.46
C THR A 91 10.19 16.82 1.01
N MET A 92 10.88 15.67 0.99
CA MET A 92 10.35 14.45 1.61
C MET A 92 10.06 14.62 3.10
N ALA A 93 10.83 15.45 3.81
CA ALA A 93 10.58 15.76 5.23
C ALA A 93 9.27 16.56 5.44
N ASP A 94 8.82 17.31 4.45
CA ASP A 94 7.53 18.01 4.51
C ASP A 94 6.35 17.05 4.25
N LEU A 95 6.60 15.91 3.62
CA LEU A 95 5.60 14.86 3.33
C LEU A 95 5.57 13.76 4.39
N ASP A 96 6.61 13.67 5.22
CA ASP A 96 6.73 12.66 6.26
C ASP A 96 5.79 12.99 7.42
N LEU A 97 5.02 12.00 7.85
CA LEU A 97 3.99 12.16 8.87
C LEU A 97 4.42 11.45 10.15
N ILE A 98 4.80 12.25 11.15
CA ILE A 98 5.18 11.73 12.46
C ILE A 98 3.91 11.45 13.25
N GLU A 99 3.56 10.16 13.37
CA GLU A 99 2.40 9.71 14.15
C GLU A 99 2.66 9.92 15.64
N LEU A 100 1.81 10.73 16.28
CA LEU A 100 1.85 10.94 17.72
C LEU A 100 1.06 9.83 18.43
N LYS A 101 1.76 8.86 19.01
CA LYS A 101 1.15 7.71 19.70
C LYS A 101 0.91 7.96 21.19
N ASP A 102 1.78 8.73 21.83
CA ASP A 102 1.63 9.12 23.24
C ASP A 102 1.75 10.64 23.37
N LYS A 103 0.67 11.28 23.83
CA LYS A 103 0.62 12.72 24.05
C LYS A 103 1.57 13.19 25.14
N LYS A 104 2.12 12.28 25.95
CA LYS A 104 3.14 12.58 26.97
C LYS A 104 4.53 12.84 26.38
N GLU A 105 4.79 12.41 25.14
CA GLU A 105 6.07 12.67 24.47
C GLU A 105 6.20 14.12 24.01
N VAL A 106 5.08 14.82 23.84
CA VAL A 106 5.03 16.23 23.49
C VAL A 106 4.61 17.02 24.71
N ASN A 107 5.48 17.94 25.16
CA ASN A 107 5.15 18.88 26.23
C ASN A 107 4.19 19.96 25.73
N PHE A 108 2.93 19.61 25.47
CA PHE A 108 1.89 20.53 25.00
C PHE A 108 1.62 21.73 25.94
N HIS A 109 2.15 21.71 27.16
CA HIS A 109 2.07 22.85 28.10
C HIS A 109 3.19 23.88 27.87
N GLN A 110 4.18 23.57 27.04
CA GLN A 110 5.35 24.42 26.75
C GLN A 110 5.46 24.83 25.27
N VAL A 111 4.64 24.25 24.40
CA VAL A 111 4.70 24.45 22.96
C VAL A 111 3.31 24.74 22.44
N ASP A 112 3.15 25.86 21.73
CA ASP A 112 1.87 26.30 21.20
C ASP A 112 1.60 25.66 19.83
N CYS A 113 0.38 25.16 19.65
CA CYS A 113 -0.11 24.74 18.34
C CYS A 113 -0.58 25.98 17.57
N TYR A 114 0.05 26.26 16.42
CA TYR A 114 -0.29 27.42 15.60
C TYR A 114 -0.97 27.04 14.27
N PHE A 115 -0.98 25.76 13.92
CA PHE A 115 -1.65 25.27 12.72
C PHE A 115 -2.32 23.92 12.99
N TYR A 116 -3.53 23.78 12.48
CA TYR A 116 -4.33 22.58 12.58
C TYR A 116 -5.03 22.31 11.25
N ALA A 117 -4.98 21.07 10.77
CA ALA A 117 -5.71 20.64 9.59
C ALA A 117 -6.17 19.18 9.69
N LYS A 118 -7.28 18.87 9.02
CA LYS A 118 -7.71 17.49 8.82
C LYS A 118 -6.94 16.87 7.67
N VAL A 119 -6.50 15.64 7.87
CA VAL A 119 -5.79 14.82 6.90
C VAL A 119 -6.47 13.46 6.75
N LYS A 120 -6.21 12.78 5.64
CA LYS A 120 -6.81 11.49 5.34
C LYS A 120 -5.75 10.50 4.89
N GLN A 121 -5.89 9.27 5.36
CA GLN A 121 -5.09 8.15 4.89
C GLN A 121 -5.99 7.06 4.35
N THR A 122 -5.69 6.61 3.13
CA THR A 122 -6.41 5.52 2.47
C THR A 122 -5.46 4.35 2.24
N GLN A 123 -5.89 3.14 2.59
CA GLN A 123 -5.15 1.91 2.38
C GLN A 123 -5.97 0.96 1.51
N SER A 124 -5.40 0.52 0.40
CA SER A 124 -6.00 -0.43 -0.53
C SER A 124 -5.16 -1.70 -0.62
N LYS A 125 -5.80 -2.85 -0.40
CA LYS A 125 -5.22 -4.18 -0.59
C LYS A 125 -5.89 -4.86 -1.77
N SER A 126 -5.08 -5.44 -2.64
CA SER A 126 -5.57 -6.15 -3.83
C SER A 126 -4.80 -7.45 -4.04
N THR A 127 -5.52 -8.48 -4.45
CA THR A 127 -5.00 -9.77 -4.88
C THR A 127 -5.64 -10.12 -6.22
N ASP A 128 -5.26 -11.26 -6.80
CA ASP A 128 -5.92 -11.79 -8.01
C ASP A 128 -7.40 -12.18 -7.78
N TYR A 129 -7.86 -12.21 -6.52
CA TYR A 129 -9.18 -12.71 -6.12
C TYR A 129 -10.08 -11.66 -5.46
N ILE A 130 -9.50 -10.71 -4.72
CA ILE A 130 -10.25 -9.72 -3.95
C ILE A 130 -9.50 -8.40 -3.90
N SER A 131 -10.25 -7.30 -3.87
CA SER A 131 -9.75 -6.00 -3.51
C SER A 131 -10.60 -5.39 -2.41
N SER A 132 -9.93 -4.76 -1.46
CA SER A 132 -10.56 -4.06 -0.35
C SER A 132 -9.81 -2.78 -0.01
N THR A 133 -10.56 -1.77 0.39
CA THR A 133 -10.04 -0.46 0.77
C THR A 133 -10.59 -0.09 2.14
N ARG A 134 -9.78 0.60 2.94
CA ARG A 134 -10.19 1.25 4.18
C ARG A 134 -9.55 2.63 4.27
N TRP A 135 -10.09 3.48 5.13
CA TRP A 135 -9.57 4.82 5.35
C TRP A 135 -9.55 5.15 6.84
N ARG A 136 -8.78 6.17 7.20
CA ARG A 136 -8.87 6.86 8.48
C ARG A 136 -8.67 8.35 8.28
N GLU A 137 -9.33 9.12 9.12
CA GLU A 137 -9.05 10.55 9.24
C GLU A 137 -7.96 10.76 10.29
N GLY A 138 -7.30 11.90 10.21
CA GLY A 138 -6.35 12.32 11.21
C GLY A 138 -6.31 13.84 11.32
N GLU A 139 -5.67 14.29 12.37
CA GLU A 139 -5.49 15.69 12.69
C GLU A 139 -4.00 15.99 12.63
N GLN A 140 -3.59 16.89 11.72
CA GLN A 140 -2.22 17.35 11.59
C GLN A 140 -2.04 18.65 12.38
N PHE A 141 -1.00 18.71 13.20
CA PHE A 141 -0.69 19.85 14.06
C PHE A 141 0.73 20.33 13.80
N TRP A 142 0.92 21.65 13.71
CA TRP A 142 2.25 22.23 13.70
C TRP A 142 2.47 23.03 14.99
N LEU A 143 3.59 22.73 15.62
CA LEU A 143 3.97 23.24 16.91
C LEU A 143 5.07 24.29 16.77
N SER A 144 5.07 25.29 17.66
CA SER A 144 5.99 26.43 17.61
C SER A 144 7.48 26.06 17.68
N ASP A 145 7.80 24.85 18.14
CA ASP A 145 9.16 24.28 18.14
C ASP A 145 9.59 23.74 16.76
N GLY A 146 8.73 23.82 15.75
CA GLY A 146 8.94 23.30 14.40
C GLY A 146 8.46 21.86 14.21
N GLY A 147 7.95 21.21 15.24
CA GLY A 147 7.40 19.86 15.18
C GLY A 147 6.11 19.81 14.37
N LYS A 148 6.02 18.84 13.45
CA LYS A 148 4.81 18.54 12.68
C LYS A 148 4.38 17.12 13.00
N TYR A 149 3.18 16.97 13.54
CA TYR A 149 2.67 15.70 14.02
C TYR A 149 1.31 15.40 13.41
N VAL A 150 0.93 14.13 13.39
CA VAL A 150 -0.42 13.70 13.07
C VAL A 150 -0.97 12.77 14.15
N GLU A 151 -2.18 13.05 14.60
CA GLU A 151 -2.97 12.14 15.42
C GLU A 151 -4.00 11.46 14.52
N TRP A 152 -3.90 10.14 14.38
CA TRP A 152 -4.81 9.39 13.53
C TRP A 152 -5.99 8.85 14.33
N GLU A 153 -7.18 8.94 13.76
CA GLU A 153 -8.34 8.21 14.23
C GLU A 153 -8.20 6.70 13.94
N PRO A 154 -9.00 5.85 14.62
CA PRO A 154 -9.06 4.45 14.29
C PRO A 154 -9.39 4.20 12.81
N TRP A 155 -8.82 3.13 12.27
CA TRP A 155 -9.14 2.69 10.92
C TRP A 155 -10.62 2.33 10.77
N SER A 156 -11.20 2.69 9.63
CA SER A 156 -12.47 2.13 9.20
C SER A 156 -12.37 0.62 9.03
N GLU A 157 -13.54 -0.03 8.96
CA GLU A 157 -13.63 -1.41 8.47
C GLU A 157 -13.09 -1.53 7.04
N TRP A 158 -12.83 -2.76 6.63
CA TRP A 158 -12.44 -3.10 5.26
C TRP A 158 -13.69 -3.14 4.38
N TYR A 159 -13.73 -2.31 3.35
CA TYR A 159 -14.81 -2.30 2.38
C TYR A 159 -14.40 -3.06 1.13
N THR A 160 -15.25 -3.99 0.70
CA THR A 160 -15.01 -4.77 -0.52
C THR A 160 -15.50 -3.97 -1.73
N GLY A 161 -14.64 -3.81 -2.74
CA GLY A 161 -14.93 -3.04 -3.95
C GLY A 161 -14.53 -1.57 -3.90
N ASN A 162 -14.44 -0.93 -5.06
CA ASN A 162 -14.07 0.49 -5.19
C ASN A 162 -15.29 1.37 -4.91
N LYS A 163 -15.52 1.74 -3.64
CA LYS A 163 -16.37 2.89 -3.32
C LYS A 163 -15.47 4.11 -3.18
N TRP A 164 -15.59 5.00 -4.16
CA TRP A 164 -15.02 6.34 -4.25
C TRP A 164 -16.20 7.29 -4.12
#